data_AF-A0A539DP41-F1
#
_entry.id   AF-A0A539DP41-F1
#
_cell.length_a   1.000
_cell.length_b   1.000
_cell.length_c   1.000
_cell.angle_alpha   90.00
_cell.angle_beta   90.00
_cell.angle_gamma   90.00
#
_symmetry.space_group_name_H-M   'P 1'
#
loop_
_entity.id
_entity.type
_entity.pdbx_description
1 polymer ?
#
loop_
_entity_poly.entity_id
_entity_poly.type
_entity_poly.pdbx_seq_one_letter_code
_entity_poly.pdbx_strand_id
1 'polypeptide(L)'
;PGSYAINEAGLTGYSFVNITGTGCPAQLGGNVTLANGQNITCTITNDDIAPQLTVTKHVVTDNGGGAAAGDFTMNVTATNPSDSSFPGDESGTTITLDAGSYSVDEDAVDGYAKTLGANCSGSIAIGEHKYCTITNDGR
;
A
#
# COMPACT_ATOMS: atom_id res chain seq x y z
N PRO A 1 -41.51 -17.02 -12.10
CA PRO A 1 -40.29 -16.32 -12.58
C PRO A 1 -40.11 -15.06 -11.74
N GLY A 2 -38.86 -14.66 -11.45
CA GLY A 2 -38.56 -13.49 -10.62
C GLY A 2 -37.30 -12.78 -11.08
N SER A 3 -37.23 -11.47 -10.82
CA SER A 3 -36.05 -10.63 -11.07
C SER A 3 -35.35 -10.34 -9.74
N TYR A 4 -34.04 -10.58 -9.68
CA TYR A 4 -33.24 -10.46 -8.46
C TYR A 4 -32.03 -9.59 -8.73
N ALA A 5 -31.80 -8.57 -7.91
CA ALA A 5 -30.56 -7.81 -7.94
C ALA A 5 -29.43 -8.62 -7.30
N ILE A 6 -28.26 -8.63 -7.93
CA ILE A 6 -27.04 -9.19 -7.32
C ILE A 6 -26.16 -8.04 -6.87
N ASN A 7 -25.93 -7.97 -5.56
CA ASN A 7 -25.10 -6.97 -4.91
C ASN A 7 -24.19 -7.62 -3.87
N GLU A 8 -23.18 -6.86 -3.45
CA GLU A 8 -22.30 -7.21 -2.34
C GLU A 8 -22.11 -5.96 -1.47
N ALA A 9 -22.04 -6.15 -0.15
CA ALA A 9 -21.57 -5.12 0.74
C ALA A 9 -20.04 -5.08 0.65
N GLY A 10 -19.47 -3.96 0.20
CA GLY A 10 -18.02 -3.82 0.11
C GLY A 10 -17.33 -4.02 1.46
N LEU A 11 -16.09 -4.53 1.41
CA LEU A 11 -15.21 -4.68 2.56
C LEU A 11 -14.06 -3.69 2.44
N THR A 12 -13.79 -2.93 3.50
CA THR A 12 -12.66 -2.00 3.54
C THR A 12 -11.35 -2.76 3.27
N GLY A 13 -10.51 -2.21 2.40
CA GLY A 13 -9.27 -2.85 1.94
C GLY A 13 -9.44 -3.77 0.74
N TYR A 14 -10.67 -3.99 0.25
CA TYR A 14 -10.94 -4.79 -0.94
C TYR A 14 -11.69 -3.98 -1.98
N SER A 15 -11.40 -4.27 -3.25
CA SER A 15 -12.04 -3.65 -4.40
C SER A 15 -12.71 -4.70 -5.27
N PHE A 16 -13.92 -4.37 -5.74
CA PHE A 16 -14.64 -5.25 -6.66
C PHE A 16 -13.89 -5.35 -7.99
N VAL A 17 -13.69 -6.58 -8.46
CA VAL A 17 -13.05 -6.89 -9.74
C VAL A 17 -14.11 -7.22 -10.78
N ASN A 18 -14.88 -8.28 -10.54
CA ASN A 18 -15.86 -8.78 -11.49
C ASN A 18 -16.92 -9.66 -10.82
N ILE A 19 -18.00 -9.87 -11.58
CA ILE A 19 -18.97 -10.94 -11.35
C ILE A 19 -18.95 -11.84 -12.59
N THR A 20 -18.91 -13.16 -12.36
CA THR A 20 -18.87 -14.17 -13.41
C THR A 20 -19.94 -15.24 -13.17
N GLY A 21 -20.31 -15.96 -14.23
CA GLY A 21 -21.32 -17.01 -14.19
C GLY A 21 -22.36 -16.86 -15.30
N THR A 22 -22.85 -17.98 -15.82
CA THR A 22 -23.83 -17.96 -16.91
C THR A 22 -25.16 -17.40 -16.41
N GLY A 23 -25.66 -16.35 -17.07
CA GLY A 23 -26.92 -15.67 -16.72
C GLY A 23 -26.78 -14.61 -15.64
N CYS A 24 -25.60 -14.41 -15.07
CA CYS A 24 -25.32 -13.34 -14.12
C CYS A 24 -25.25 -11.97 -14.82
N PRO A 25 -25.56 -10.87 -14.10
CA PRO A 25 -25.34 -9.54 -14.63
C PRO A 25 -23.83 -9.27 -14.83
N ALA A 26 -23.49 -8.31 -15.68
CA ALA A 26 -22.08 -7.95 -15.94
C ALA A 26 -21.43 -7.13 -14.81
N GLN A 27 -22.22 -6.64 -13.85
CA GLN A 27 -21.78 -5.77 -12.76
C GLN A 27 -22.75 -5.88 -11.57
N LEU A 28 -22.26 -5.52 -10.37
CA LEU A 28 -23.10 -5.44 -9.17
C LEU A 28 -24.22 -4.40 -9.36
N GLY A 29 -25.34 -4.63 -8.66
CA GLY A 29 -26.57 -3.84 -8.83
C GLY A 29 -27.36 -4.20 -10.09
N GLY A 30 -26.82 -5.07 -10.95
CA GLY A 30 -27.56 -5.64 -12.07
C GLY A 30 -28.57 -6.69 -11.63
N ASN A 31 -29.61 -6.87 -12.43
CA ASN A 31 -30.67 -7.83 -12.18
C ASN A 31 -30.48 -9.12 -12.99
N VAL A 32 -30.91 -10.23 -12.42
CA VAL A 32 -31.05 -11.51 -13.11
C VAL A 32 -32.50 -11.98 -13.06
N THR A 33 -33.02 -12.47 -14.19
CA THR A 33 -34.36 -13.05 -14.26
C THR A 33 -34.27 -14.57 -14.32
N LEU A 34 -34.92 -15.24 -13.38
CA LEU A 34 -34.96 -16.69 -13.31
C LEU A 34 -36.34 -17.23 -13.67
N ALA A 35 -36.37 -18.23 -14.56
CA ALA A 35 -37.55 -19.05 -14.82
C ALA A 35 -37.82 -20.04 -13.67
N ASN A 36 -39.02 -20.63 -13.63
CA ASN A 36 -39.33 -21.63 -12.61
C ASN A 36 -38.45 -22.87 -12.79
N GLY A 37 -37.79 -23.31 -11.71
CA GLY A 37 -36.83 -24.42 -11.73
C GLY A 37 -35.46 -24.08 -12.33
N GLN A 38 -35.21 -22.84 -12.76
CA GLN A 38 -33.90 -22.41 -13.24
C GLN A 38 -32.97 -22.09 -12.07
N ASN A 39 -31.75 -22.59 -12.14
CA ASN A 39 -30.67 -22.27 -11.21
C ASN A 39 -29.52 -21.62 -11.97
N ILE A 40 -28.87 -20.65 -11.34
CA ILE A 40 -27.60 -20.08 -11.80
C ILE A 40 -26.62 -20.02 -10.62
N THR A 41 -25.34 -19.90 -10.94
CA THR A 41 -24.30 -19.65 -9.95
C THR A 41 -23.50 -18.45 -10.41
N CYS A 42 -23.47 -17.42 -9.57
CA CYS A 42 -22.65 -16.23 -9.79
C CYS A 42 -21.49 -16.22 -8.79
N THR A 43 -20.30 -15.92 -9.27
CA THR A 43 -19.10 -15.74 -8.44
C THR A 43 -18.70 -14.27 -8.49
N ILE A 44 -18.56 -13.65 -7.33
CA ILE A 44 -18.08 -12.27 -7.18
C ILE A 44 -16.62 -12.36 -6.74
N THR A 45 -15.76 -11.62 -7.44
CA THR A 45 -14.32 -11.56 -7.15
C THR A 45 -14.00 -10.16 -6.62
N ASN A 46 -13.34 -10.12 -5.46
CA ASN A 46 -12.73 -8.92 -4.91
C ASN A 46 -11.22 -9.11 -4.81
N ASP A 47 -10.48 -8.04 -5.04
CA ASP A 47 -9.02 -8.00 -4.92
C ASP A 47 -8.64 -7.09 -3.76
N ASP A 48 -7.60 -7.46 -3.02
CA ASP A 48 -7.11 -6.63 -1.93
C ASP A 48 -6.37 -5.41 -2.48
N ILE A 49 -6.51 -4.29 -1.79
CA ILE A 49 -5.80 -3.05 -2.13
C ILE A 49 -4.42 -3.15 -1.50
N ALA A 50 -3.38 -3.20 -2.33
CA ALA A 50 -2.01 -3.26 -1.86
C ALA A 50 -1.70 -2.08 -0.90
N PRO A 51 -1.19 -2.35 0.31
CA PRO A 51 -0.71 -1.30 1.20
C PRO A 51 0.39 -0.45 0.57
N GLN A 52 0.49 0.80 1.05
CA GLN A 52 1.49 1.77 0.59
C GLN A 52 2.34 2.28 1.76
N LEU A 53 3.64 2.41 1.54
CA LEU A 53 4.56 3.04 2.47
C LEU A 53 5.29 4.17 1.74
N THR A 54 5.12 5.39 2.22
CA THR A 54 5.92 6.54 1.78
C THR A 54 7.08 6.73 2.75
N VAL A 55 8.30 6.70 2.23
CA VAL A 55 9.54 6.93 2.99
C VAL A 55 10.10 8.28 2.59
N THR A 56 10.15 9.22 3.53
CA THR A 56 10.73 10.55 3.35
C THR A 56 12.08 10.62 4.05
N LYS A 57 13.08 11.09 3.31
CA LYS A 57 14.38 11.44 3.89
C LYS A 57 14.41 12.94 4.12
N HIS A 58 14.56 13.34 5.38
CA HIS A 58 14.77 14.75 5.74
C HIS A 58 16.23 14.97 6.13
N VAL A 59 16.87 16.02 5.59
CA VAL A 59 18.26 16.38 5.95
C VAL A 59 18.28 17.77 6.57
N VAL A 60 18.84 17.88 7.77
CA VAL A 60 19.07 19.13 8.48
C VAL A 60 20.49 19.61 8.20
N THR A 61 20.62 20.87 7.76
CA THR A 61 21.89 21.47 7.31
C THR A 61 22.24 22.73 8.11
N ASP A 62 21.94 22.76 9.40
CA ASP A 62 22.18 23.92 10.27
C ASP A 62 23.67 24.16 10.59
N ASN A 63 24.50 23.12 10.54
CA ASN A 63 25.95 23.17 10.77
C ASN A 63 26.80 23.32 9.48
N GLY A 64 26.19 23.74 8.36
CA GLY A 64 26.91 24.00 7.11
C GLY A 64 27.18 22.77 6.22
N GLY A 65 26.58 21.63 6.55
CA GLY A 65 26.55 20.46 5.67
C GLY A 65 25.72 20.71 4.40
N GLY A 66 26.11 20.11 3.27
CA GLY A 66 25.46 20.31 1.96
C GLY A 66 24.83 19.06 1.35
N ALA A 67 24.72 17.96 2.12
CA ALA A 67 24.14 16.72 1.61
C ALA A 67 22.67 16.91 1.26
N ALA A 68 22.28 16.34 0.12
CA ALA A 68 20.89 16.23 -0.28
C ALA A 68 20.28 14.93 0.26
N ALA A 69 18.95 14.86 0.32
CA ALA A 69 18.24 13.62 0.69
C ALA A 69 18.68 12.40 -0.14
N GLY A 70 18.99 12.61 -1.43
CA GLY A 70 19.43 11.56 -2.34
C GLY A 70 20.82 10.99 -2.05
N ASP A 71 21.61 11.62 -1.17
CA ASP A 71 22.93 11.11 -0.75
C ASP A 71 22.81 9.97 0.29
N PHE A 72 21.60 9.74 0.81
CA PHE A 72 21.30 8.71 1.80
C PHE A 72 20.50 7.57 1.16
N THR A 73 20.79 6.32 1.51
CA THR A 73 20.08 5.15 0.96
C THR A 73 19.10 4.60 1.99
N MET A 74 17.83 4.51 1.60
CA MET A 74 16.74 3.94 2.39
C MET A 74 16.66 2.44 2.14
N ASN A 75 16.59 1.64 3.20
CA ASN A 75 16.48 0.20 3.16
C ASN A 75 15.13 -0.23 3.77
N VAL A 76 14.31 -0.95 3.00
CA VAL A 76 13.00 -1.45 3.45
C VAL A 76 13.05 -2.97 3.58
N THR A 77 12.66 -3.48 4.75
CA THR A 77 12.37 -4.89 4.99
C THR A 77 10.86 -5.08 5.12
N ALA A 78 10.26 -5.82 4.20
CA ALA A 78 8.83 -6.11 4.17
C ALA A 78 8.57 -7.39 3.35
N THR A 79 7.31 -7.84 3.28
CA THR A 79 6.89 -8.90 2.36
C THR A 79 6.60 -8.29 0.99
N ASN A 80 7.25 -8.79 -0.06
CA ASN A 80 7.10 -8.36 -1.46
C ASN A 80 7.08 -6.82 -1.68
N PRO A 81 8.04 -6.05 -1.13
CA PRO A 81 8.10 -4.62 -1.43
C PRO A 81 8.42 -4.40 -2.91
N SER A 82 7.80 -3.39 -3.53
CA SER A 82 8.07 -3.01 -4.92
C SER A 82 9.51 -2.50 -5.11
N ASP A 83 10.08 -1.93 -4.06
CA ASP A 83 11.50 -1.60 -3.96
C ASP A 83 11.96 -1.76 -2.51
N SER A 84 13.13 -2.35 -2.32
CA SER A 84 13.72 -2.61 -1.00
C SER A 84 14.91 -1.69 -0.69
N SER A 85 15.46 -0.99 -1.68
CA SER A 85 16.62 -0.11 -1.51
C SER A 85 16.62 1.01 -2.55
N PHE A 86 16.46 2.25 -2.11
CA PHE A 86 16.38 3.41 -2.99
C PHE A 86 17.02 4.65 -2.35
N PRO A 87 17.49 5.62 -3.16
CA PRO A 87 17.98 6.90 -2.62
C PRO A 87 16.86 7.65 -1.91
N GLY A 88 17.21 8.40 -0.87
CA GLY A 88 16.27 9.24 -0.14
C GLY A 88 15.70 10.38 -0.99
N ASP A 89 14.49 10.81 -0.65
CA ASP A 89 13.83 11.96 -1.27
C ASP A 89 13.14 12.78 -0.19
N GLU A 90 13.33 14.11 -0.26
CA GLU A 90 12.68 15.09 0.61
C GLU A 90 11.17 15.16 0.34
N SER A 91 10.75 14.85 -0.88
CA SER A 91 9.34 14.72 -1.26
C SER A 91 8.75 13.35 -0.88
N GLY A 92 9.62 12.38 -0.53
CA GLY A 92 9.28 11.01 -0.22
C GLY A 92 9.16 10.09 -1.43
N THR A 93 9.49 8.82 -1.23
CA THR A 93 9.34 7.73 -2.20
C THR A 93 8.25 6.78 -1.72
N THR A 94 7.24 6.55 -2.54
CA THR A 94 6.14 5.61 -2.23
C THR A 94 6.40 4.26 -2.86
N ILE A 95 6.35 3.21 -2.04
CA ILE A 95 6.40 1.81 -2.46
C ILE A 95 5.12 1.08 -2.09
N THR A 96 4.83 -0.02 -2.78
CA THR A 96 3.82 -1.00 -2.37
C THR A 96 4.46 -2.19 -1.70
N LEU A 97 3.74 -2.88 -0.82
CA LEU A 97 4.17 -4.09 -0.12
C LEU A 97 2.95 -4.90 0.26
N ASP A 98 3.13 -6.19 0.54
CA ASP A 98 2.06 -7.01 1.11
C ASP A 98 1.78 -6.60 2.56
N ALA A 99 0.55 -6.80 3.00
CA ALA A 99 0.17 -6.53 4.39
C ALA A 99 0.99 -7.41 5.35
N GLY A 100 1.46 -6.83 6.44
CA GLY A 100 2.31 -7.53 7.40
C GLY A 100 3.32 -6.62 8.08
N SER A 101 4.33 -7.23 8.69
CA SER A 101 5.41 -6.50 9.36
C SER A 101 6.34 -5.81 8.35
N TYR A 102 6.75 -4.59 8.68
CA TYR A 102 7.74 -3.86 7.91
C TYR A 102 8.71 -3.09 8.83
N SER A 103 9.88 -2.78 8.31
CA SER A 103 10.83 -1.83 8.91
C SER A 103 11.59 -1.08 7.82
N VAL A 104 11.93 0.17 8.11
CA VAL A 104 12.74 1.05 7.28
C VAL A 104 13.96 1.46 8.08
N ASP A 105 15.12 1.35 7.48
CA ASP A 105 16.39 1.82 8.03
C ASP A 105 17.16 2.59 6.95
N GLU A 106 18.29 3.15 7.34
CA GLU A 106 19.21 3.91 6.50
C GLU A 106 20.64 3.57 6.89
N ASP A 107 21.50 3.44 5.89
CA ASP A 107 22.93 3.25 6.11
C ASP A 107 23.56 4.43 6.85
N ALA A 108 24.48 4.14 7.77
CA ALA A 108 25.18 5.19 8.50
C ALA A 108 26.06 6.00 7.55
N VAL A 109 25.91 7.32 7.58
CA VAL A 109 26.75 8.28 6.86
C VAL A 109 27.59 9.06 7.86
N ASP A 110 28.91 9.11 7.64
CA ASP A 110 29.81 9.83 8.53
C ASP A 110 29.48 11.32 8.59
N GLY A 111 29.61 11.91 9.77
CA GLY A 111 29.21 13.30 10.02
C GLY A 111 27.70 13.53 10.20
N TYR A 112 26.84 12.51 10.07
CA TYR A 112 25.39 12.66 10.27
C TYR A 112 24.84 11.79 11.42
N ALA A 113 23.77 12.27 12.05
CA ALA A 113 23.04 11.58 13.10
C ALA A 113 21.62 11.24 12.63
N LYS A 114 21.31 9.94 12.51
CA LYS A 114 19.99 9.47 12.07
C LYS A 114 18.97 9.38 13.20
N THR A 115 17.75 9.80 12.93
CA THR A 115 16.57 9.61 13.79
C THR A 115 15.44 8.98 12.97
N LEU A 116 14.91 7.85 13.45
CA LEU A 116 13.77 7.16 12.85
C LEU A 116 12.46 7.72 13.38
N GLY A 117 11.54 8.07 12.48
CA GLY A 117 10.18 8.48 12.81
C GLY A 117 9.30 7.31 13.30
N ALA A 118 8.14 7.66 13.87
CA ALA A 118 7.26 6.70 14.56
C ALA A 118 6.75 5.54 13.68
N ASN A 119 6.59 5.75 12.37
CA ASN A 119 6.09 4.72 11.44
C ASN A 119 7.21 4.11 10.57
N CYS A 120 8.47 4.18 10.99
CA CYS A 120 9.55 3.50 10.27
C CYS A 120 9.68 2.02 10.66
N SER A 121 8.82 1.50 11.54
CA SER A 121 8.65 0.06 11.75
C SER A 121 7.25 -0.24 12.30
N GLY A 122 6.79 -1.48 12.14
CA GLY A 122 5.51 -1.93 12.67
C GLY A 122 4.82 -2.92 11.74
N SER A 123 3.50 -2.86 11.71
CA SER A 123 2.67 -3.63 10.76
C SER A 123 1.85 -2.69 9.89
N ILE A 124 1.71 -3.00 8.61
CA ILE A 124 0.83 -2.30 7.69
C ILE A 124 -0.32 -3.22 7.26
N ALA A 125 -1.56 -2.73 7.32
CA ALA A 125 -2.75 -3.49 6.94
C ALA A 125 -3.09 -3.31 5.45
N ILE A 126 -3.92 -4.22 4.92
CA ILE A 126 -4.48 -4.12 3.56
C ILE A 126 -5.14 -2.75 3.37
N GLY A 127 -4.83 -2.10 2.26
CA GLY A 127 -5.34 -0.78 1.88
C GLY A 127 -4.86 0.37 2.77
N GLU A 128 -3.97 0.13 3.74
CA GLU A 128 -3.40 1.17 4.58
C GLU A 128 -2.29 1.92 3.83
N HIS A 129 -2.15 3.21 4.14
CA HIS A 129 -1.02 4.03 3.73
C HIS A 129 -0.29 4.55 4.97
N LYS A 130 0.99 4.23 5.12
CA LYS A 130 1.85 4.74 6.20
C LYS A 130 2.95 5.65 5.67
N TYR A 131 3.42 6.54 6.53
CA TYR A 131 4.45 7.54 6.23
C TYR A 131 5.61 7.42 7.24
N CYS A 132 6.76 6.95 6.80
CA CYS A 132 8.01 6.93 7.55
C CYS A 132 8.85 8.15 7.17
N THR A 133 9.42 8.82 8.17
CA THR A 133 10.40 9.89 7.95
C THR A 133 11.69 9.53 8.67
N ILE A 134 12.81 9.55 7.95
CA ILE A 134 14.15 9.39 8.52
C ILE A 134 14.87 10.73 8.43
N THR A 135 15.17 11.33 9.58
CA THR A 135 15.89 12.61 9.66
C THR A 135 17.38 12.35 9.85
N ASN A 136 18.23 13.00 9.06
CA ASN A 136 19.66 13.13 9.36
C ASN A 136 20.00 14.55 9.73
N ASP A 137 20.73 14.69 10.83
CA ASP A 137 21.26 15.96 11.29
C ASP A 137 22.79 15.96 11.19
N GLY A 138 23.35 17.00 10.56
CA GLY A 138 24.79 17.15 10.38
C GLY A 138 25.47 17.60 11.66
N ARG A 139 26.56 16.92 12.06
CA ARG A 139 27.37 17.28 13.24
C ARG A 139 28.43 18.33 12.94
#